data_AF-A0A7V6TZ40-F1
#
_entry.id   AF-A0A7V6TZ40-F1
#
_cell.length_a   1.000
_cell.length_b   1.000
_cell.length_c   1.000
_cell.angle_alpha   90.00
_cell.angle_beta   90.00
_cell.angle_gamma   90.00
#
_symmetry.space_group_name_H-M   'P 1'
#
loop_
_entity.id
_entity.type
_entity.pdbx_description
1 polymer ?
#
loop_
_entity_poly.entity_id
_entity_poly.type
_entity_poly.pdbx_seq_one_letter_code
_entity_poly.pdbx_strand_id
1 'polypeptide(L)'
;ERHDRLEEMIGDTRFLVADRPTLADALLVGVARWRDFHQVADAARWPKLAAVRSRIEADPAVIHAMALERGEASPGDGAFQGHVGLGELIEQFGAK
;
A
#
# COMPACT_ATOMS: atom_id res chain seq x y z
N GLU A 1 -3.22 2.40 21.88
CA GLU A 1 -4.69 2.31 21.84
C GLU A 1 -5.25 1.99 20.46
N ARG A 2 -5.14 2.87 19.44
CA ARG A 2 -5.76 2.64 18.11
C ARG A 2 -5.25 1.38 17.39
N HIS A 3 -3.94 1.14 17.36
CA HIS A 3 -3.36 -0.07 16.77
C HIS A 3 -3.65 -1.32 17.61
N ASP A 4 -3.76 -1.19 18.93
CA ASP A 4 -4.10 -2.32 19.81
C ASP A 4 -5.55 -2.78 19.55
N ARG A 5 -6.49 -1.85 19.39
CA ARG A 5 -7.88 -2.17 19.02
C ARG A 5 -8.00 -2.76 17.62
N LEU A 6 -7.20 -2.29 16.67
CA LEU A 6 -7.16 -2.87 15.32
C LEU A 6 -6.65 -4.31 15.37
N GLU A 7 -5.58 -4.58 16.12
CA GLU A 7 -5.03 -5.93 16.33
C GLU A 7 -6.08 -6.89 16.92
N GLU A 8 -6.90 -6.44 17.85
CA GLU A 8 -8.02 -7.22 18.40
C GLU A 8 -9.09 -7.54 17.35
N MET A 9 -9.40 -6.59 16.47
CA MET A 9 -10.41 -6.72 15.42
C MET A 9 -9.95 -7.60 14.24
N ILE A 10 -8.64 -7.75 14.04
CA ILE A 10 -8.10 -8.59 12.96
C ILE A 10 -8.40 -10.06 13.25
N GLY A 11 -9.22 -10.64 12.38
CA GLY A 11 -9.50 -12.06 12.30
C GLY A 11 -8.44 -12.80 11.47
N ASP A 12 -8.69 -14.08 11.22
CA ASP A 12 -7.78 -14.96 10.48
C ASP A 12 -8.05 -14.94 8.95
N THR A 13 -8.28 -13.74 8.41
CA THR A 13 -8.67 -13.50 7.02
C THR A 13 -7.48 -12.98 6.20
N ARG A 14 -7.53 -13.18 4.87
CA ARG A 14 -6.48 -12.71 3.95
C ARG A 14 -6.37 -11.18 3.88
N PHE A 15 -7.49 -10.47 4.04
CA PHE A 15 -7.59 -9.01 4.03
C PHE A 15 -8.18 -8.51 5.35
N LEU A 16 -8.13 -7.19 5.57
CA LEU A 16 -8.52 -6.58 6.85
C LEU A 16 -10.00 -6.75 7.21
N VAL A 17 -10.91 -6.62 6.24
CA VAL A 17 -12.35 -6.46 6.53
C VAL A 17 -13.25 -7.43 5.75
N ALA A 18 -12.80 -7.96 4.61
CA ALA A 18 -13.61 -8.79 3.73
C ALA A 18 -12.80 -9.94 3.11
N ASP A 19 -13.48 -10.85 2.41
CA ASP A 19 -12.82 -11.97 1.69
C ASP A 19 -12.20 -11.55 0.35
N ARG A 20 -12.19 -10.24 0.06
CA ARG A 20 -11.63 -9.62 -1.14
C ARG A 20 -10.87 -8.33 -0.78
N PRO A 21 -9.91 -7.87 -1.60
CA PRO A 21 -9.24 -6.60 -1.37
C PRO A 21 -10.25 -5.44 -1.29
N THR A 22 -10.01 -4.54 -0.34
CA THR A 22 -10.79 -3.33 -0.14
C THR A 22 -9.89 -2.10 -0.05
N LEU A 23 -10.49 -0.91 -0.05
CA LEU A 23 -9.75 0.33 0.20
C LEU A 23 -9.01 0.33 1.55
N ALA A 24 -9.52 -0.39 2.56
CA ALA A 24 -8.86 -0.47 3.86
C ALA A 24 -7.45 -1.10 3.75
N ASP A 25 -7.30 -2.11 2.90
CA ASP A 25 -6.02 -2.80 2.67
C ASP A 25 -5.01 -1.87 1.97
N ALA A 26 -5.47 -1.10 0.98
CA ALA A 26 -4.64 -0.10 0.30
C ALA A 26 -4.20 1.02 1.26
N LEU A 27 -5.11 1.52 2.10
CA LEU A 27 -4.79 2.51 3.13
C LEU A 27 -3.81 1.96 4.17
N LEU A 28 -3.96 0.69 4.56
CA LEU A 28 -3.02 0.04 5.47
C LEU A 28 -1.62 0.02 4.87
N VAL A 29 -1.44 -0.43 3.62
CA VAL A 29 -0.11 -0.47 2.99
C VAL A 29 0.51 0.94 2.89
N GLY A 30 -0.28 1.94 2.51
CA GLY A 30 0.21 3.32 2.39
C GLY A 30 0.62 3.93 3.75
N VAL A 31 -0.27 3.86 4.74
CA VAL A 31 -0.06 4.50 6.04
C VAL A 31 0.91 3.71 6.92
N ALA A 32 0.90 2.37 6.86
CA ALA A 32 1.80 1.55 7.68
C ALA A 32 3.28 1.80 7.33
N ARG A 33 3.60 2.16 6.08
CA ARG A 33 4.96 2.54 5.67
C ARG A 33 5.49 3.78 6.39
N TRP A 34 4.62 4.71 6.80
CA TRP A 34 5.05 5.86 7.62
C TRP A 34 5.58 5.43 8.98
N ARG A 35 5.13 4.28 9.48
CA ARG A 35 5.64 3.71 10.73
C ARG A 35 7.10 3.28 10.60
N ASP A 36 7.49 2.73 9.45
CA ASP A 36 8.88 2.35 9.17
C ASP A 36 9.76 3.61 9.03
N PHE A 37 9.22 4.66 8.42
CA PHE A 37 9.91 5.95 8.29
C PHE A 37 10.09 6.68 9.64
N HIS A 38 9.08 6.66 10.51
CA HIS A 38 9.09 7.37 11.80
C HIS A 38 9.55 6.49 12.98
N GLN A 39 9.83 5.20 12.78
CA GLN A 39 10.35 4.24 13.78
C GLN A 39 9.55 4.20 15.10
N VAL A 40 8.23 4.39 15.03
CA VAL A 40 7.40 4.71 16.21
C VAL A 40 7.16 3.52 17.16
N ALA A 41 7.43 2.28 16.73
CA ALA A 41 7.35 1.06 17.55
C ALA A 41 7.93 -0.15 16.79
N ASP A 42 8.26 -1.23 17.52
CA ASP A 42 8.60 -2.55 16.95
C ASP A 42 7.38 -3.24 16.33
N ALA A 43 7.53 -3.84 15.14
CA ALA A 43 6.48 -4.57 14.43
C ALA A 43 5.98 -5.80 15.23
N ALA A 44 6.86 -6.38 16.06
CA ALA A 44 6.53 -7.50 16.93
C ALA A 44 5.41 -7.21 17.94
N ARG A 45 5.09 -5.94 18.19
CA ARG A 45 4.00 -5.55 19.08
C ARG A 45 2.60 -5.92 18.57
N TRP A 46 2.41 -6.01 17.24
CA TRP A 46 1.12 -6.31 16.61
C TRP A 46 1.29 -7.42 15.56
N PRO A 47 1.43 -8.69 16.01
CA PRO A 47 1.76 -9.80 15.12
C PRO A 47 0.71 -10.07 14.04
N LYS A 48 -0.60 -9.93 14.33
CA LYS A 48 -1.65 -10.12 13.32
C LYS A 48 -1.61 -9.00 12.28
N LEU A 49 -1.44 -7.76 12.71
CA LEU A 49 -1.27 -6.62 11.82
C LEU A 49 -0.05 -6.79 10.92
N ALA A 50 1.08 -7.24 11.47
CA ALA A 50 2.27 -7.55 10.70
C ALA A 50 2.02 -8.67 9.67
N ALA A 51 1.30 -9.74 10.07
CA ALA A 51 0.96 -10.84 9.17
C ALA A 51 -0.01 -10.43 8.05
N VAL A 52 -1.06 -9.64 8.36
CA VAL A 52 -1.98 -9.09 7.34
C VAL A 52 -1.20 -8.21 6.37
N ARG A 53 -0.38 -7.28 6.88
CA ARG A 53 0.44 -6.38 6.08
C ARG A 53 1.33 -7.15 5.11
N SER A 54 2.09 -8.13 5.62
CA SER A 54 2.99 -8.94 4.79
C SER A 54 2.26 -9.67 3.66
N ARG A 55 1.05 -10.18 3.92
CA ARG A 55 0.21 -10.83 2.90
C ARG A 55 -0.28 -9.86 1.82
N ILE A 56 -0.67 -8.64 2.22
CA ILE A 56 -1.13 -7.61 1.28
C ILE A 56 0.05 -7.06 0.46
N GLU A 57 1.21 -6.85 1.08
CA GLU A 57 2.42 -6.37 0.39
C GLU A 57 2.96 -7.38 -0.65
N ALA A 58 2.64 -8.66 -0.49
CA ALA A 58 2.94 -9.70 -1.48
C ALA A 58 1.97 -9.73 -2.67
N ASP A 59 0.91 -8.92 -2.68
CA ASP A 59 -0.04 -8.85 -3.78
C ASP A 59 0.61 -8.21 -5.04
N PRO A 60 0.49 -8.82 -6.23
CA PRO A 60 1.08 -8.27 -7.46
C PRO A 60 0.66 -6.84 -7.78
N ALA A 61 -0.59 -6.45 -7.49
CA ALA A 61 -1.07 -5.10 -7.72
C ALA A 61 -0.38 -4.09 -6.79
N VAL A 62 -0.12 -4.49 -5.54
CA VAL A 62 0.61 -3.67 -4.56
C VAL A 62 2.07 -3.52 -4.95
N ILE A 63 2.73 -4.61 -5.36
CA ILE A 63 4.11 -4.59 -5.85
C ILE A 63 4.23 -3.64 -7.06
N HIS A 64 3.30 -3.74 -8.01
CA HIS A 64 3.25 -2.87 -9.19
C HIS A 64 3.08 -1.41 -8.80
N ALA A 65 2.09 -1.09 -7.95
CA ALA A 65 1.85 0.28 -7.49
C ALA A 65 3.07 0.88 -6.77
N MET A 66 3.78 0.08 -5.97
CA MET A 66 4.98 0.52 -5.28
C MET A 66 6.17 0.76 -6.22
N ALA A 67 6.33 -0.06 -7.26
CA ALA A 67 7.35 0.18 -8.29
C ALA A 67 7.06 1.47 -9.05
N LEU A 68 5.80 1.70 -9.42
CA LEU A 68 5.35 2.93 -10.06
C LEU A 68 5.63 4.17 -9.20
N GLU A 69 5.35 4.09 -7.89
CA GLU A 69 5.64 5.17 -6.92
C GLU A 69 7.14 5.50 -6.86
N ARG A 70 8.02 4.50 -7.00
CA ARG A 70 9.48 4.70 -7.04
C ARG A 70 10.01 5.18 -8.39
N GLY A 71 9.14 5.31 -9.40
CA GLY A 71 9.54 5.61 -10.78
C GLY A 71 10.22 4.43 -11.48
N GLU A 72 10.04 3.21 -10.98
CA GLU A 72 10.58 1.99 -11.58
C GLU A 72 9.64 1.48 -12.68
N ALA A 73 10.23 0.89 -13.72
CA ALA A 73 9.45 0.20 -14.74
C ALA A 73 8.86 -1.10 -14.16
N SER A 74 7.53 -1.18 -14.10
CA SER A 74 6.80 -2.41 -13.79
C SER A 74 5.77 -2.65 -14.88
N PRO A 75 5.90 -3.73 -15.70
CA PRO A 75 4.99 -3.97 -16.81
C PRO A 75 3.56 -4.33 -16.36
N GLY A 76 3.36 -4.69 -15.08
CA GLY A 76 2.05 -5.07 -14.55
C GLY A 76 1.42 -6.23 -15.32
N ASP A 77 0.09 -6.30 -15.32
CA ASP A 77 -0.72 -7.25 -16.10
C ASP A 77 -1.41 -6.61 -17.31
N GLY A 78 -1.09 -5.34 -17.60
CA GLY A 78 -1.70 -4.57 -18.68
C GLY A 78 -3.03 -3.89 -18.33
N ALA A 79 -3.57 -4.05 -17.11
CA ALA A 79 -4.77 -3.30 -16.69
C ALA A 79 -4.46 -1.81 -16.48
N PHE A 80 -3.26 -1.50 -15.97
CA PHE A 80 -2.75 -0.14 -15.84
C PHE A 80 -2.31 0.39 -17.22
N GLN A 81 -3.02 1.39 -17.73
CA GLN A 81 -2.76 1.99 -19.05
C GLN A 81 -1.63 3.02 -19.06
N GLY A 82 -0.97 3.24 -17.92
CA GLY A 82 0.09 4.23 -17.76
C GLY A 82 -0.31 5.41 -16.87
N HIS A 83 0.70 6.22 -16.55
CA HIS A 83 0.57 7.52 -15.90
C HIS A 83 1.34 8.56 -16.68
N VAL A 84 0.94 9.82 -16.55
CA VAL A 84 1.67 10.96 -17.10
C VAL A 84 2.37 11.66 -15.95
N GLY A 85 3.67 11.86 -16.06
CA GLY A 85 4.44 12.59 -15.05
C GLY A 85 4.00 14.06 -15.00
N LEU A 86 4.01 14.67 -13.80
CA LEU A 86 3.64 16.09 -13.68
C LEU A 86 4.54 16.99 -14.55
N GLY A 87 5.83 16.67 -14.67
CA GLY A 87 6.75 17.39 -15.54
C GLY A 87 6.36 17.35 -17.02
N GLU A 88 5.97 16.17 -17.52
CA GLU A 88 5.48 15.97 -18.89
C GLU A 88 4.19 16.75 -19.13
N LEU A 89 3.26 16.72 -18.17
CA LEU A 89 2.03 17.53 -18.19
C LEU A 89 2.33 19.02 -18.29
N ILE A 90 3.30 19.52 -17.51
CA ILE A 90 3.70 20.94 -17.53
C ILE A 90 4.42 21.29 -18.84
N GLU A 91 5.30 20.44 -19.35
CA GLU A 91 5.98 20.66 -20.63
C GLU A 91 4.98 20.73 -21.79
N GLN A 92 4.01 19.83 -21.81
CA GLN A 92 3.04 19.73 -22.91
C GLN A 92 1.93 20.79 -22.84
N PHE A 93 1.49 21.18 -21.63
CA PHE A 93 0.30 22.02 -21.44
C PHE A 93 0.50 23.25 -20.54
N GLY A 94 1.68 23.43 -19.95
CA GLY A 94 1.95 24.47 -18.94
C GLY A 94 2.25 25.87 -19.51
N ALA A 95 2.55 25.98 -20.81
CA ALA A 95 2.66 27.27 -21.47
C ALA A 95 1.27 27.79 -21.84
N LYS A 96 0.81 28.81 -21.11
CA LYS A 96 -0.21 29.76 -21.58
C LYS A 96 0.45 31.00 -22.12
#